data_AF-A0A9J8A0Z0-F1
#
_entry.id   AF-A0A9J8A0Z0-F1
#
_cell.length_a   1.000
_cell.length_b   1.000
_cell.length_c   1.000
_cell.angle_alpha   90.00
_cell.angle_beta   90.00
_cell.angle_gamma   90.00
#
_symmetry.space_group_name_H-M   'P 1'
#
loop_
_entity.id
_entity.type
_entity.pdbx_description
1 polymer ?
#
loop_
_entity_poly.entity_id
_entity_poly.type
_entity_poly.pdbx_seq_one_letter_code
_entity_poly.pdbx_strand_id
1 'polypeptide(L)'
;MVITKPVANRTAQGGVRSGLYRGMVGLLPDPCMFRVEEAYAEFNLEDKPLVTTMNMSPDKPLVESAFGLVQEGSVLSYQQPVLTSRYITLHDAPSTPPLPLEGHYLAPSKCMFVCTEEELLHLQSLNTPLDMAQKIEEATREQSSCPDWHQLRRSRVTASRFREICHVRGLSSAESLAERIIRGSRQTAEMRRGAEMESEVTVEYSKLKNVNYSPCGLIIHSNAPWLGASPDGVVFDPTDSPQFGLVEIKCPNVKNIFDCKYMQMDNGFLTLKKGHAYYYQVQGQLLVSGMQWCDFMV
;
A
#
# COMPACT_ATOMS: atom_id res chain seq x y z
N MET A 1 5.27 -37.94 -7.55
CA MET A 1 6.28 -36.92 -7.19
C MET A 1 6.69 -37.15 -5.73
N VAL A 2 7.94 -37.53 -5.44
CA VAL A 2 8.44 -37.68 -4.06
C VAL A 2 9.32 -36.48 -3.74
N ILE A 3 8.86 -35.63 -2.82
CA ILE A 3 9.62 -34.47 -2.34
C ILE A 3 10.57 -34.94 -1.25
N THR A 4 11.89 -34.77 -1.44
CA THR A 4 12.90 -35.03 -0.40
C THR A 4 13.51 -33.72 0.11
N LYS A 5 13.79 -33.65 1.41
CA LYS A 5 14.30 -32.45 2.10
C LYS A 5 15.76 -32.13 1.73
N PRO A 6 16.15 -30.84 1.67
CA PRO A 6 17.50 -30.44 1.32
C PRO A 6 18.50 -30.73 2.45
N VAL A 7 19.71 -31.15 2.07
CA VAL A 7 20.85 -31.38 2.98
C VAL A 7 21.69 -30.10 3.10
N ALA A 8 21.99 -29.69 4.33
CA ALA A 8 22.78 -28.48 4.62
C ALA A 8 24.28 -28.64 4.30
N ASN A 9 24.96 -27.52 4.00
CA ASN A 9 26.42 -27.34 3.85
C ASN A 9 27.13 -27.74 2.54
N ARG A 10 26.69 -27.21 1.39
CA ARG A 10 27.59 -27.08 0.21
C ARG A 10 27.48 -25.69 -0.40
N THR A 11 28.54 -24.91 -0.40
CA THR A 11 28.71 -23.70 -1.23
C THR A 11 29.42 -24.05 -2.54
N ALA A 12 29.12 -23.35 -3.62
CA ALA A 12 29.90 -23.38 -4.86
C ALA A 12 30.04 -21.97 -5.42
N GLN A 13 31.24 -21.63 -5.90
CA GLN A 13 31.64 -20.34 -6.44
C GLN A 13 30.94 -20.07 -7.78
N GLY A 14 30.12 -19.02 -7.87
CA GLY A 14 29.82 -18.36 -9.15
C GLY A 14 28.41 -18.48 -9.76
N GLY A 15 27.34 -18.74 -8.99
CA GLY A 15 25.97 -18.71 -9.55
C GLY A 15 24.84 -18.56 -8.54
N VAL A 16 23.66 -18.16 -9.01
CA VAL A 16 22.43 -18.03 -8.22
C VAL A 16 21.90 -19.43 -7.88
N ARG A 17 21.68 -19.71 -6.60
CA ARG A 17 21.24 -21.03 -6.11
C ARG A 17 19.76 -20.98 -5.78
N SER A 18 18.92 -21.64 -6.59
CA SER A 18 17.51 -21.85 -6.25
C SER A 18 17.36 -23.01 -5.26
N GLY A 19 16.55 -22.83 -4.21
CA GLY A 19 16.17 -23.91 -3.30
C GLY A 19 15.15 -24.89 -3.90
N LEU A 20 14.54 -24.53 -5.03
CA LEU A 20 13.56 -25.32 -5.75
C LEU A 20 14.19 -26.14 -6.89
N TYR A 21 15.31 -25.67 -7.46
CA TYR A 21 15.95 -26.30 -8.61
C TYR A 21 17.47 -26.37 -8.42
N ARG A 22 18.05 -27.55 -8.59
CA ARG A 22 19.51 -27.71 -8.65
C ARG A 22 19.95 -27.42 -10.09
N GLY A 23 20.77 -26.38 -10.28
CA GLY A 23 21.45 -26.16 -11.56
C GLY A 23 22.24 -27.42 -11.95
N MET A 24 22.10 -27.85 -13.20
CA MET A 24 22.77 -29.05 -13.68
C MET A 24 24.28 -28.80 -13.73
N VAL A 25 25.05 -29.65 -13.06
CA VAL A 25 26.52 -29.60 -13.10
C VAL A 25 27.00 -30.91 -13.71
N GLY A 26 27.47 -30.84 -14.96
CA GLY A 26 27.87 -32.00 -15.76
C GLY A 26 27.74 -31.72 -17.26
N LEU A 27 28.01 -32.74 -18.09
CA LEU A 27 27.66 -32.69 -19.52
C LEU A 27 26.16 -32.43 -19.66
N LEU A 28 25.78 -31.59 -20.62
CA LEU A 28 24.38 -31.39 -20.99
C LEU A 28 23.72 -32.76 -21.19
N PRO A 29 22.48 -32.97 -20.71
CA PRO A 29 21.83 -34.24 -20.89
C PRO A 29 21.70 -34.51 -22.38
N ASP A 30 21.79 -35.79 -22.73
CA ASP A 30 21.64 -36.25 -24.10
C ASP A 30 20.46 -35.52 -24.77
N PRO A 31 20.59 -34.96 -25.99
CA PRO A 31 19.50 -34.32 -26.71
C PRO A 31 18.19 -35.14 -26.70
N CYS A 32 18.28 -36.46 -26.59
CA CYS A 32 17.15 -37.37 -26.42
C CYS A 32 16.31 -37.11 -25.14
N MET A 33 16.89 -36.54 -24.08
CA MET A 33 16.19 -36.10 -22.87
C MET A 33 15.26 -34.90 -23.11
N PHE A 34 15.42 -34.18 -24.22
CA PHE A 34 14.52 -33.12 -24.67
C PHE A 34 13.43 -33.62 -25.62
N ARG A 35 13.39 -34.92 -25.91
CA ARG A 35 12.29 -35.54 -26.68
C ARG A 35 11.10 -35.82 -25.77
N VAL A 36 10.60 -34.74 -25.18
CA VAL A 36 9.49 -34.72 -24.25
C VAL A 36 8.22 -35.26 -24.93
N GLU A 37 8.07 -35.09 -26.25
CA GLU A 37 6.97 -35.69 -27.00
C GLU A 37 7.05 -37.21 -27.08
N GLU A 38 8.23 -37.79 -27.36
CA GLU A 38 8.42 -39.25 -27.44
C GLU A 38 8.31 -39.90 -26.06
N ALA A 39 8.93 -39.29 -25.03
CA ALA A 39 8.95 -39.82 -23.66
C ALA A 39 7.56 -39.88 -23.01
N TYR A 40 6.63 -39.02 -23.45
CA TYR A 40 5.27 -38.95 -22.94
C TYR A 40 4.23 -39.28 -24.04
N ALA A 41 4.62 -39.97 -25.11
CA ALA A 41 3.73 -40.28 -26.24
C ALA A 41 2.50 -41.08 -25.79
N GLU A 42 2.70 -42.08 -24.93
CA GLU A 42 1.66 -43.03 -24.46
C GLU A 42 0.83 -42.53 -23.27
N PHE A 43 1.17 -41.37 -22.69
CA PHE A 43 0.41 -40.81 -21.57
C PHE A 43 -0.90 -40.18 -22.06
N ASN A 44 -1.95 -40.23 -21.23
CA ASN A 44 -3.18 -39.49 -21.52
C ASN A 44 -2.92 -37.99 -21.47
N LEU A 45 -3.65 -37.22 -22.27
CA LEU A 45 -3.44 -35.77 -22.43
C LEU A 45 -3.51 -35.00 -21.10
N GLU A 46 -4.35 -35.45 -20.16
CA GLU A 46 -4.52 -34.87 -18.82
C GLU A 46 -3.34 -35.17 -17.88
N ASP A 47 -2.59 -36.24 -18.15
CA ASP A 47 -1.47 -36.70 -17.32
C ASP A 47 -0.11 -36.22 -17.88
N LYS A 48 -0.10 -35.61 -19.08
CA LYS A 48 1.14 -35.12 -19.68
C LYS A 48 1.61 -33.84 -18.99
N PRO A 49 2.92 -33.70 -18.70
CA PRO A 49 3.47 -32.44 -18.23
C PRO A 49 3.17 -31.30 -19.20
N LEU A 50 2.85 -30.12 -18.67
CA LEU A 50 2.55 -28.91 -19.44
C LEU A 50 3.57 -28.62 -20.56
N VAL A 51 4.85 -28.94 -20.36
CA VAL A 51 5.92 -28.82 -21.37
C VAL A 51 5.69 -29.64 -22.65
N THR A 52 4.95 -30.77 -22.61
CA THR A 52 4.61 -31.56 -23.82
C THR A 52 3.50 -30.89 -24.65
N THR A 53 2.73 -30.01 -24.04
CA THR A 53 1.64 -29.25 -24.70
C THR A 53 2.06 -27.85 -25.11
N MET A 54 3.20 -27.38 -24.57
CA MET A 54 3.83 -26.14 -25.00
C MET A 54 4.41 -26.38 -26.39
N ASN A 55 3.69 -25.91 -27.39
CA ASN A 55 4.12 -25.93 -28.78
C ASN A 55 5.33 -24.98 -28.97
N MET A 56 6.50 -25.40 -28.51
CA MET A 56 7.77 -24.68 -28.65
C MET A 56 8.35 -25.01 -30.04
N SER A 57 8.67 -23.99 -30.84
CA SER A 57 9.13 -24.14 -32.22
C SER A 57 9.93 -22.89 -32.61
N PRO A 58 11.02 -23.04 -33.38
CA PRO A 58 11.79 -21.92 -33.89
C PRO A 58 10.99 -20.97 -34.80
N ASP A 59 9.85 -21.42 -35.34
CA ASP A 59 9.00 -20.64 -36.25
C ASP A 59 8.01 -19.72 -35.50
N LYS A 60 7.92 -19.83 -34.18
CA LYS A 60 7.06 -18.95 -33.39
C LYS A 60 7.74 -17.63 -33.05
N PRO A 61 7.01 -16.52 -33.06
CA PRO A 61 7.57 -15.21 -32.73
C PRO A 61 8.00 -15.16 -31.26
N LEU A 62 8.96 -14.27 -30.99
CA LEU A 62 9.37 -13.93 -29.63
C LEU A 62 8.52 -12.76 -29.12
N VAL A 63 8.17 -12.81 -27.84
CA VAL A 63 7.49 -11.74 -27.10
C VAL A 63 8.37 -11.28 -25.93
N GLU A 64 8.21 -10.02 -25.54
CA GLU A 64 8.95 -9.48 -24.39
C GLU A 64 8.48 -10.11 -23.07
N SER A 65 9.45 -10.43 -22.21
CA SER A 65 9.21 -10.83 -20.82
C SER A 65 10.20 -10.18 -19.86
N ALA A 66 9.93 -10.30 -18.55
CA ALA A 66 10.86 -9.90 -17.50
C ALA A 66 12.24 -10.60 -17.58
N PHE A 67 12.34 -11.70 -18.35
CA PHE A 67 13.58 -12.45 -18.59
C PHE A 67 14.18 -12.16 -19.98
N GLY A 68 13.66 -11.17 -20.70
CA GLY A 68 14.03 -10.86 -22.08
C GLY A 68 13.07 -11.45 -23.11
N LEU A 69 13.52 -11.56 -24.36
CA LEU A 69 12.72 -12.10 -25.46
C LEU A 69 12.52 -13.61 -25.29
N VAL A 70 11.27 -14.05 -25.19
CA VAL A 70 10.88 -15.45 -24.97
C VAL A 70 9.83 -15.88 -26.00
N GLN A 71 9.74 -17.18 -26.26
CA GLN A 71 8.85 -17.69 -27.31
C GLN A 71 7.37 -17.56 -26.94
N GLU A 72 6.54 -17.07 -27.86
CA GLU A 72 5.09 -16.94 -27.68
C GLU A 72 4.43 -18.29 -27.38
N GLY A 73 3.64 -18.35 -26.30
CA GLY A 73 2.98 -19.57 -25.82
C GLY A 73 3.81 -20.41 -24.84
N SER A 74 5.04 -20.00 -24.53
CA SER A 74 5.83 -20.60 -23.43
C SER A 74 5.31 -20.14 -22.06
N VAL A 75 5.58 -20.88 -20.99
CA VAL A 75 5.28 -20.42 -19.60
C VAL A 75 5.85 -19.03 -19.33
N LEU A 76 7.05 -18.75 -19.85
CA LEU A 76 7.73 -17.48 -19.64
C LEU A 76 7.07 -16.32 -20.40
N SER A 77 6.36 -16.62 -21.49
CA SER A 77 5.55 -15.63 -22.23
C SER A 77 4.25 -15.27 -21.50
N TYR A 78 3.71 -16.21 -20.71
CA TYR A 78 2.57 -15.95 -19.84
C TYR A 78 3.08 -15.39 -18.51
N GLN A 79 3.23 -14.08 -18.44
CA GLN A 79 3.45 -13.43 -17.16
C GLN A 79 2.17 -13.55 -16.34
N GLN A 80 2.23 -14.28 -15.23
CA GLN A 80 1.36 -13.94 -14.10
C GLN A 80 1.62 -12.45 -13.83
N PRO A 81 0.59 -11.59 -13.69
CA PRO A 81 0.80 -10.19 -13.36
C PRO A 81 1.77 -10.17 -12.18
N VAL A 82 2.96 -9.59 -12.38
CA VAL A 82 3.87 -9.38 -11.27
C VAL A 82 3.04 -8.55 -10.31
N LEU A 83 2.67 -9.14 -9.17
CA LEU A 83 2.14 -8.38 -8.05
C LEU A 83 3.31 -7.50 -7.67
N THR A 84 3.38 -6.30 -8.26
CA THR A 84 4.33 -5.27 -7.87
C THR A 84 4.04 -5.07 -6.41
N SER A 85 4.91 -5.63 -5.57
CA SER A 85 4.81 -5.49 -4.14
C SER A 85 4.71 -4.00 -3.88
N ARG A 86 3.60 -3.56 -3.28
CA ARG A 86 3.46 -2.17 -2.84
C ARG A 86 4.46 -1.84 -1.74
N TYR A 87 5.12 -2.84 -1.16
CA TYR A 87 6.21 -2.65 -0.21
C TYR A 87 7.54 -2.42 -0.93
N ILE A 88 8.30 -1.44 -0.45
CA ILE A 88 9.66 -1.14 -0.91
C ILE A 88 10.61 -1.31 0.27
N THR A 89 11.60 -2.19 0.12
CA THR A 89 12.59 -2.49 1.16
C THR A 89 13.99 -2.24 0.62
N LEU A 90 14.63 -1.19 1.11
CA LEU A 90 16.02 -0.81 0.81
C LEU A 90 16.98 -1.19 1.94
N HIS A 91 16.48 -1.18 3.19
CA HIS A 91 17.23 -1.49 4.41
C HIS A 91 16.60 -2.64 5.18
N ASP A 92 17.40 -3.36 5.96
CA ASP A 92 16.89 -4.25 7.00
C ASP A 92 16.21 -3.39 8.09
N ALA A 93 14.90 -3.55 8.22
CA ALA A 93 14.07 -2.79 9.15
C ALA A 93 13.26 -3.72 10.06
N PRO A 94 12.93 -3.29 11.29
CA PRO A 94 11.93 -3.96 12.09
C PRO A 94 10.58 -3.99 11.35
N SER A 95 9.69 -4.89 11.75
CA SER A 95 8.32 -4.92 11.22
C SER A 95 7.62 -3.58 11.45
N THR A 96 6.89 -3.11 10.45
CA THR A 96 6.06 -1.90 10.55
C THR A 96 5.17 -2.00 11.79
N PRO A 97 5.16 -0.98 12.67
CA PRO A 97 4.35 -1.03 13.89
C PRO A 97 2.87 -1.09 13.52
N PRO A 98 2.05 -1.85 14.27
CA PRO A 98 0.62 -1.89 14.04
C PRO A 98 0.01 -0.52 14.34
N LEU A 99 -0.96 -0.11 13.52
CA LEU A 99 -1.61 1.19 13.60
C LEU A 99 -3.11 1.06 13.96
N PRO A 100 -3.64 1.91 14.85
CA PRO A 100 -2.96 2.98 15.57
C PRO A 100 -1.95 2.44 16.60
N LEU A 101 -0.97 3.27 16.97
CA LEU A 101 0.08 2.90 17.93
C LEU A 101 -0.52 2.55 19.29
N GLU A 102 0.01 1.48 19.90
CA GLU A 102 -0.36 1.10 21.26
C GLU A 102 0.06 2.19 22.25
N GLY A 103 -0.79 2.46 23.24
CA GLY A 103 -0.54 3.50 24.24
C GLY A 103 -0.82 4.93 23.76
N HIS A 104 -1.30 5.13 22.53
CA HIS A 104 -1.74 6.44 22.05
C HIS A 104 -3.18 6.71 22.49
N TYR A 105 -3.36 7.68 23.38
CA TYR A 105 -4.66 8.06 23.94
C TYR A 105 -4.93 9.55 23.71
N LEU A 106 -6.17 9.89 23.36
CA LEU A 106 -6.61 11.28 23.35
C LEU A 106 -6.95 11.73 24.76
N ALA A 107 -6.56 12.96 25.10
CA ALA A 107 -6.98 13.59 26.33
C ALA A 107 -8.52 13.67 26.39
N PRO A 108 -9.14 13.53 27.57
CA PRO A 108 -10.58 13.68 27.73
C PRO A 108 -11.07 15.00 27.13
N SER A 109 -12.15 14.91 26.35
CA SER A 109 -12.74 16.09 25.75
C SER A 109 -13.28 17.04 26.82
N LYS A 110 -13.01 18.34 26.69
CA LYS A 110 -13.67 19.39 27.47
C LYS A 110 -15.08 19.73 26.93
N CYS A 111 -15.52 19.05 25.87
CA CYS A 111 -16.82 19.26 25.25
C CYS A 111 -17.94 18.74 26.17
N MET A 112 -18.91 19.59 26.48
CA MET A 112 -20.08 19.28 27.31
C MET A 112 -21.30 18.83 26.48
N PHE A 113 -21.08 18.29 25.28
CA PHE A 113 -22.19 17.85 24.43
C PHE A 113 -22.85 16.61 25.03
N VAL A 114 -24.15 16.71 25.30
CA VAL A 114 -24.95 15.60 25.83
C VAL A 114 -25.66 14.94 24.66
N CYS A 115 -25.28 13.70 24.36
CA CYS A 115 -25.94 12.90 23.34
C CYS A 115 -27.33 12.47 23.83
N THR A 116 -28.29 12.39 22.90
CA THR A 116 -29.52 11.61 23.08
C THR A 116 -29.19 10.11 23.22
N GLU A 117 -30.15 9.32 23.69
CA GLU A 117 -29.97 7.86 23.82
C GLU A 117 -29.63 7.20 22.47
N GLU A 118 -30.31 7.61 21.39
CA GLU A 118 -30.06 7.09 20.05
C GLU A 118 -28.65 7.44 19.54
N GLU A 119 -28.20 8.68 19.74
CA GLU A 119 -26.84 9.10 19.38
C GLU A 119 -25.78 8.37 20.19
N LEU A 120 -26.03 8.11 21.48
CA LEU A 120 -25.12 7.36 22.34
C LEU A 120 -25.01 5.91 21.88
N LEU A 121 -26.13 5.26 21.55
CA LEU A 121 -26.15 3.90 21.00
C LEU A 121 -25.42 3.85 19.65
N HIS A 122 -25.58 4.86 18.81
CA HIS A 122 -24.84 4.96 17.56
C HIS A 122 -23.32 5.08 17.81
N LEU A 123 -22.88 5.95 18.72
CA LEU A 123 -21.46 6.06 19.09
C LEU A 123 -20.90 4.76 19.67
N GLN A 124 -21.68 4.04 20.47
CA GLN A 124 -21.31 2.72 20.98
C GLN A 124 -21.18 1.69 19.85
N SER A 125 -22.04 1.75 18.82
CA SER A 125 -21.95 0.86 17.66
C SER A 125 -20.67 1.05 16.83
N LEU A 126 -20.06 2.24 16.90
CA LEU A 126 -18.78 2.52 16.25
C LEU A 126 -17.58 2.02 17.05
N ASN A 127 -17.78 1.53 18.29
CA ASN A 127 -16.70 1.14 19.17
C ASN A 127 -15.79 0.12 18.49
N THR A 128 -14.50 0.48 18.40
CA THR A 128 -13.50 -0.30 17.68
C THR A 128 -12.30 -0.47 18.61
N PRO A 129 -12.17 -1.61 19.32
CA PRO A 129 -11.04 -1.85 20.21
C PRO A 129 -9.72 -1.87 19.43
N LEU A 130 -8.60 -1.66 20.12
CA LEU A 130 -7.29 -1.49 19.50
C LEU A 130 -6.91 -2.66 18.57
N ASP A 131 -7.14 -3.90 19.00
CA ASP A 131 -6.84 -5.09 18.21
C ASP A 131 -7.67 -5.15 16.92
N MET A 132 -8.94 -4.73 16.98
CA MET A 132 -9.82 -4.65 15.84
C MET A 132 -9.41 -3.50 14.90
N ALA A 133 -9.02 -2.35 15.45
CA ALA A 133 -8.54 -1.22 14.67
C ALA A 133 -7.29 -1.59 13.86
N GLN A 134 -6.36 -2.33 14.48
CA GLN A 134 -5.13 -2.81 13.82
C GLN A 134 -5.45 -3.83 12.72
N LYS A 135 -6.37 -4.77 12.96
CA LYS A 135 -6.83 -5.72 11.93
C LYS A 135 -7.54 -5.01 10.77
N ILE A 136 -8.32 -3.97 11.06
CA ILE A 136 -9.00 -3.16 10.04
C ILE A 136 -7.96 -2.44 9.17
N GLU A 137 -6.93 -1.83 9.77
CA GLU A 137 -5.85 -1.20 9.03
C GLU A 137 -5.21 -2.20 8.06
N GLU A 138 -4.79 -3.36 8.58
CA GLU A 138 -4.14 -4.40 7.78
C GLU A 138 -5.04 -4.90 6.64
N ALA A 139 -6.31 -5.18 6.91
CA ALA A 139 -7.28 -5.67 5.92
C ALA A 139 -7.65 -4.63 4.86
N THR A 140 -7.38 -3.34 5.09
CA THR A 140 -7.80 -2.24 4.22
C THR A 140 -6.64 -1.49 3.56
N ARG A 141 -5.42 -2.06 3.55
CA ARG A 141 -4.22 -1.48 2.91
C ARG A 141 -4.34 -1.24 1.41
N GLU A 142 -5.28 -1.89 0.74
CA GLU A 142 -5.60 -1.62 -0.68
C GLU A 142 -6.45 -0.35 -0.88
N GLN A 143 -6.87 0.28 0.22
CA GLN A 143 -7.62 1.53 0.28
C GLN A 143 -8.79 1.59 -0.70
N SER A 144 -8.69 2.42 -1.75
CA SER A 144 -9.78 2.68 -2.69
C SER A 144 -10.24 1.43 -3.46
N SER A 145 -9.37 0.41 -3.58
CA SER A 145 -9.71 -0.88 -4.16
C SER A 145 -10.46 -1.81 -3.19
N CYS A 146 -10.47 -1.51 -1.89
CA CYS A 146 -11.14 -2.28 -0.85
C CYS A 146 -12.56 -1.72 -0.57
N PRO A 147 -13.64 -2.49 -0.80
CA PRO A 147 -15.00 -2.04 -0.50
C PRO A 147 -15.24 -1.74 0.99
N ASP A 148 -14.63 -2.51 1.89
CA ASP A 148 -14.79 -2.34 3.33
C ASP A 148 -14.18 -1.03 3.82
N TRP A 149 -13.09 -0.59 3.18
CA TRP A 149 -12.50 0.71 3.43
C TRP A 149 -13.50 1.85 3.17
N HIS A 150 -14.29 1.79 2.08
CA HIS A 150 -15.32 2.80 1.80
C HIS A 150 -16.45 2.76 2.84
N GLN A 151 -16.90 1.56 3.22
CA GLN A 151 -17.98 1.38 4.19
C GLN A 151 -17.59 1.93 5.57
N LEU A 152 -16.41 1.55 6.07
CA LEU A 152 -15.91 1.97 7.37
C LEU A 152 -15.63 3.47 7.44
N ARG A 153 -15.23 4.09 6.32
CA ARG A 153 -15.04 5.54 6.23
C ARG A 153 -16.35 6.33 6.28
N ARG A 154 -17.46 5.76 5.79
CA ARG A 154 -18.74 6.48 5.65
C ARG A 154 -19.34 6.89 7.00
N SER A 155 -19.15 6.09 8.04
CA SER A 155 -19.64 6.36 9.39
C SER A 155 -18.65 7.17 10.24
N ARG A 156 -17.52 7.61 9.65
CA ARG A 156 -16.42 8.23 10.39
C ARG A 156 -16.01 9.57 9.79
N VAL A 157 -15.52 10.41 10.68
CA VAL A 157 -14.89 11.67 10.36
C VAL A 157 -13.45 11.41 9.96
N THR A 158 -13.11 11.62 8.69
CA THR A 158 -11.78 11.31 8.15
C THR A 158 -10.86 12.52 8.03
N ALA A 159 -9.55 12.30 8.20
CA ALA A 159 -8.51 13.34 8.19
C ALA A 159 -8.62 14.35 7.04
N SER A 160 -8.99 13.92 5.82
CA SER A 160 -9.16 14.80 4.66
C SER A 160 -10.24 15.87 4.81
N ARG A 161 -11.12 15.76 5.81
CA ARG A 161 -12.17 16.73 6.14
C ARG A 161 -11.84 17.62 7.34
N PHE A 162 -10.70 17.42 8.00
CA PHE A 162 -10.38 18.09 9.28
C PHE A 162 -10.33 19.60 9.16
N ARG A 163 -9.89 20.15 8.03
CA ARG A 163 -9.96 21.60 7.82
C ARG A 163 -11.39 22.12 7.92
N GLU A 164 -12.35 21.45 7.29
CA GLU A 164 -13.75 21.87 7.30
C GLU A 164 -14.33 21.77 8.71
N ILE A 165 -14.00 20.70 9.43
CA ILE A 165 -14.46 20.43 10.79
C ILE A 165 -13.95 21.50 11.77
N CYS A 166 -12.66 21.86 11.68
CA CYS A 166 -12.07 22.91 12.51
C CYS A 166 -12.65 24.31 12.22
N HIS A 167 -13.37 24.49 11.12
CA HIS A 167 -13.95 25.78 10.70
C HIS A 167 -15.48 25.79 10.73
N VAL A 168 -16.13 24.76 11.29
CA VAL A 168 -17.58 24.74 11.52
C VAL A 168 -17.99 25.92 12.41
N ARG A 169 -19.06 26.63 12.01
CA ARG A 169 -19.62 27.79 12.71
C ARG A 169 -21.08 27.51 13.06
N GLY A 170 -21.29 26.83 14.18
CA GLY A 170 -22.63 26.49 14.69
C GLY A 170 -23.27 25.29 13.99
N LEU A 171 -24.46 24.92 14.47
CA LEU A 171 -25.16 23.66 14.16
C LEU A 171 -25.47 23.48 12.67
N SER A 172 -26.03 24.49 12.00
CA SER A 172 -26.41 24.36 10.58
C SER A 172 -25.23 24.05 9.65
N SER A 173 -24.07 24.64 9.92
CA SER A 173 -22.84 24.33 9.16
C SER A 173 -22.29 22.94 9.49
N ALA A 174 -22.51 22.46 10.73
CA ALA A 174 -22.14 21.11 11.13
C ALA A 174 -23.03 20.06 10.43
N GLU A 175 -24.33 20.28 10.40
CA GLU A 175 -25.31 19.42 9.71
C GLU A 175 -25.01 19.34 8.22
N SER A 176 -24.80 20.48 7.55
CA SER A 176 -24.45 20.50 6.12
C SER A 176 -23.14 19.77 5.83
N LEU A 177 -22.15 19.88 6.72
CA LEU A 177 -20.89 19.13 6.60
C LEU A 177 -21.12 17.62 6.82
N ALA A 178 -21.91 17.23 7.82
CA ALA A 178 -22.25 15.85 8.10
C ALA A 178 -22.96 15.18 6.91
N GLU A 179 -23.96 15.83 6.33
CA GLU A 179 -24.65 15.35 5.12
C GLU A 179 -23.67 15.10 3.96
N ARG A 180 -22.70 16.01 3.76
CA ARG A 180 -21.68 15.87 2.72
C ARG A 180 -20.73 14.70 2.99
N ILE A 181 -20.37 14.46 4.25
CA ILE A 181 -19.55 13.32 4.65
C ILE A 181 -20.32 12.02 4.37
N ILE A 182 -21.57 11.93 4.81
CA ILE A 182 -22.44 10.74 4.65
C ILE A 182 -22.71 10.44 3.17
N ARG A 183 -22.93 11.47 2.34
CA ARG A 183 -23.15 11.31 0.90
C ARG A 183 -21.90 10.79 0.18
N GLY A 184 -20.72 11.02 0.74
CA GLY A 184 -19.44 10.67 0.12
C GLY A 184 -19.04 11.62 -1.01
N SER A 185 -17.85 11.41 -1.52
CA SER A 185 -17.25 12.22 -2.58
C SER A 185 -17.09 11.40 -3.86
N ARG A 186 -17.41 11.99 -5.01
CA ARG A 186 -17.16 11.36 -6.30
C ARG A 186 -15.67 11.46 -6.62
N GLN A 187 -15.12 10.39 -7.18
CA GLN A 187 -13.75 10.39 -7.71
C GLN A 187 -13.65 11.44 -8.82
N THR A 188 -12.68 12.34 -8.72
CA THR A 188 -12.38 13.35 -9.75
C THR A 188 -11.29 12.82 -10.70
N ALA A 189 -11.10 13.47 -11.85
CA ALA A 189 -10.03 13.13 -12.78
C ALA A 189 -8.64 13.28 -12.12
N GLU A 190 -8.44 14.33 -11.31
CA GLU A 190 -7.21 14.55 -10.54
C GLU A 190 -6.96 13.42 -9.52
N MET A 191 -8.02 12.94 -8.84
CA MET A 191 -7.88 11.81 -7.91
C MET A 191 -7.48 10.52 -8.62
N ARG A 192 -8.05 10.25 -9.81
CA ARG A 192 -7.71 9.07 -10.60
C ARG A 192 -6.27 9.12 -11.09
N ARG A 193 -5.87 10.25 -11.67
CA ARG A 193 -4.50 10.49 -12.12
C ARG A 193 -3.51 10.33 -10.95
N GLY A 194 -3.85 10.89 -9.79
CA GLY A 194 -3.05 10.74 -8.57
C GLY A 194 -2.83 9.28 -8.20
N ALA A 195 -3.90 8.49 -8.16
CA ALA A 195 -3.84 7.06 -7.85
C ALA A 195 -3.02 6.24 -8.88
N GLU A 196 -3.08 6.62 -10.17
CA GLU A 196 -2.30 5.96 -11.23
C GLU A 196 -0.79 6.22 -11.09
N MET A 197 -0.41 7.44 -10.70
CA MET A 197 1.00 7.85 -10.57
C MET A 197 1.61 7.53 -9.20
N GLU A 198 0.80 7.27 -8.18
CA GLU A 198 1.24 7.06 -6.80
C GLU A 198 2.33 5.98 -6.68
N SER A 199 2.19 4.89 -7.42
CA SER A 199 3.16 3.79 -7.41
C SER A 199 4.54 4.21 -7.90
N GLU A 200 4.62 4.97 -9.00
CA GLU A 200 5.86 5.48 -9.56
C GLU A 200 6.50 6.52 -8.62
N VAL A 201 5.69 7.45 -8.11
CA VAL A 201 6.17 8.48 -7.17
C VAL A 201 6.69 7.86 -5.88
N THR A 202 6.05 6.81 -5.37
CA THR A 202 6.50 6.10 -4.16
C THR A 202 7.85 5.43 -4.36
N VAL A 203 8.10 4.85 -5.54
CA VAL A 203 9.39 4.25 -5.89
C VAL A 203 10.48 5.31 -5.94
N GLU A 204 10.24 6.42 -6.62
CA GLU A 204 11.23 7.51 -6.74
C GLU A 204 11.47 8.20 -5.39
N TYR A 205 10.43 8.45 -4.60
CA TYR A 205 10.54 8.96 -3.23
C TYR A 205 11.41 8.04 -2.37
N SER A 206 11.14 6.73 -2.37
CA SER A 206 11.86 5.78 -1.54
C SER A 206 13.35 5.72 -1.89
N LYS A 207 13.69 5.79 -3.18
CA LYS A 207 15.09 5.86 -3.66
C LYS A 207 15.76 7.18 -3.27
N LEU A 208 15.09 8.31 -3.49
CA LEU A 208 15.63 9.65 -3.25
C LEU A 208 15.93 9.87 -1.77
N LYS A 209 14.99 9.49 -0.91
CA LYS A 209 15.10 9.60 0.55
C LYS A 209 15.86 8.43 1.18
N ASN A 210 16.09 7.36 0.41
CA ASN A 210 16.73 6.13 0.87
C ASN A 210 15.99 5.52 2.08
N VAL A 211 14.68 5.34 1.94
CA VAL A 211 13.77 4.86 3.00
C VAL A 211 12.99 3.63 2.56
N ASN A 212 12.50 2.84 3.50
CA ASN A 212 11.55 1.76 3.20
C ASN A 212 10.12 2.32 3.20
N TYR A 213 9.25 1.75 2.37
CA TYR A 213 7.84 2.11 2.27
C TYR A 213 6.95 0.88 2.47
N SER A 214 5.86 1.06 3.22
CA SER A 214 4.78 0.09 3.38
C SER A 214 3.42 0.75 3.13
N PRO A 215 2.47 0.09 2.43
CA PRO A 215 1.12 0.60 2.29
C PRO A 215 0.41 0.69 3.65
N CYS A 216 -0.50 1.65 3.78
CA CYS A 216 -1.29 1.86 4.99
C CYS A 216 -2.80 1.81 4.67
N GLY A 217 -3.58 1.16 5.53
CA GLY A 217 -5.03 1.09 5.40
C GLY A 217 -5.77 2.21 6.12
N LEU A 218 -7.03 1.93 6.48
CA LEU A 218 -7.81 2.81 7.33
C LEU A 218 -7.39 2.62 8.79
N ILE A 219 -6.80 3.66 9.35
CA ILE A 219 -6.52 3.76 10.78
C ILE A 219 -7.77 4.33 11.47
N ILE A 220 -8.23 3.65 12.52
CA ILE A 220 -9.33 4.09 13.38
C ILE A 220 -8.76 4.34 14.78
N HIS A 221 -9.02 5.50 15.37
CA HIS A 221 -8.52 5.79 16.71
C HIS A 221 -9.32 5.00 17.76
N SER A 222 -8.66 4.19 18.59
CA SER A 222 -9.31 3.28 19.54
C SER A 222 -10.16 4.00 20.60
N ASN A 223 -9.72 5.14 21.14
CA ASN A 223 -10.52 5.95 22.10
C ASN A 223 -11.47 6.95 21.46
N ALA A 224 -11.40 7.13 20.14
CA ALA A 224 -12.31 8.00 19.41
C ALA A 224 -12.69 7.32 18.09
N PRO A 225 -13.48 6.23 18.17
CA PRO A 225 -13.74 5.37 17.00
C PRO A 225 -14.49 6.04 15.86
N TRP A 226 -15.07 7.22 16.11
CA TRP A 226 -15.65 8.10 15.10
C TRP A 226 -14.61 8.86 14.27
N LEU A 227 -13.32 8.83 14.64
CA LEU A 227 -12.20 9.42 13.87
C LEU A 227 -11.46 8.35 13.07
N GLY A 228 -11.08 8.70 11.85
CA GLY A 228 -10.24 7.83 11.02
C GLY A 228 -9.29 8.59 10.09
N ALA A 229 -8.28 7.88 9.60
CA ALA A 229 -7.31 8.42 8.65
C ALA A 229 -6.80 7.31 7.72
N SER A 230 -6.43 7.68 6.49
CA SER A 230 -5.77 6.77 5.55
C SER A 230 -4.57 7.53 4.98
N PRO A 231 -3.39 7.43 5.61
CA PRO A 231 -2.13 7.91 5.04
C PRO A 231 -1.82 7.15 3.74
N ASP A 232 -1.04 7.76 2.85
CA ASP A 232 -0.62 7.10 1.60
C ASP A 232 0.40 5.98 1.89
N GLY A 233 1.12 6.03 3.01
CA GLY A 233 1.89 4.89 3.51
C GLY A 233 2.58 5.13 4.85
N VAL A 234 3.30 4.10 5.31
CA VAL A 234 4.21 4.13 6.46
C VAL A 234 5.64 4.02 5.94
N VAL A 235 6.51 4.86 6.48
CA VAL A 235 7.92 4.96 6.08
C VAL A 235 8.80 4.54 7.24
N PHE A 236 9.89 3.84 6.92
CA PHE A 236 11.01 3.63 7.85
C PHE A 236 12.24 4.35 7.31
N ASP A 237 12.68 5.38 8.04
CA ASP A 237 13.91 6.10 7.80
C ASP A 237 14.94 5.74 8.90
N PRO A 238 16.07 5.09 8.54
CA PRO A 238 17.07 4.72 9.54
C PRO A 238 17.78 5.93 10.18
N THR A 239 17.67 7.12 9.58
CA THR A 239 18.32 8.35 10.01
C THR A 239 17.43 9.24 10.90
N ASP A 240 16.12 9.02 10.89
CA ASP A 240 15.17 9.80 11.68
C ASP A 240 14.93 9.18 13.08
N SER A 241 14.41 9.98 14.01
CA SER A 241 14.08 9.57 15.36
C SER A 241 12.79 10.25 15.83
N PRO A 242 11.65 9.53 15.90
CA PRO A 242 11.51 8.08 15.69
C PRO A 242 11.71 7.65 14.23
N GLN A 243 12.13 6.41 14.00
CA GLN A 243 12.44 5.90 12.65
C GLN A 243 11.20 5.66 11.77
N PHE A 244 10.05 5.39 12.39
CA PHE A 244 8.80 5.20 11.67
C PHE A 244 7.99 6.49 11.62
N GLY A 245 7.48 6.79 10.43
CA GLY A 245 6.57 7.90 10.19
C GLY A 245 5.60 7.59 9.07
N LEU A 246 4.81 8.59 8.71
CA LEU A 246 3.85 8.50 7.61
C LEU A 246 4.39 9.18 6.36
N VAL A 247 3.76 8.89 5.22
CA VAL A 247 3.91 9.70 4.02
C VAL A 247 2.55 10.06 3.46
N GLU A 248 2.43 11.28 2.97
CA GLU A 248 1.28 11.81 2.23
C GLU A 248 1.80 12.37 0.90
N ILE A 249 1.42 11.71 -0.20
CA ILE A 249 1.85 12.00 -1.56
C ILE A 249 0.74 12.79 -2.26
N LYS A 250 1.09 13.88 -2.92
CA LYS A 250 0.18 14.65 -3.77
C LYS A 250 0.82 14.83 -5.12
N CYS A 251 0.11 14.46 -6.18
CA CYS A 251 0.63 14.60 -7.54
C CYS A 251 -0.11 15.71 -8.29
N PRO A 252 0.23 17.00 -8.07
CA PRO A 252 -0.48 18.10 -8.70
C PRO A 252 -0.31 18.07 -10.22
N ASN A 253 -1.29 18.62 -10.93
CA ASN A 253 -1.17 18.87 -12.36
C ASN A 253 -0.64 20.30 -12.61
N VAL A 254 0.61 20.55 -12.19
CA VAL A 254 1.28 21.85 -12.39
C VAL A 254 2.61 21.65 -13.09
N LYS A 255 3.03 22.66 -13.86
CA LYS A 255 4.33 22.64 -14.54
C LYS A 255 5.49 22.89 -13.57
N ASN A 256 5.24 23.69 -12.54
CA ASN A 256 6.24 24.05 -11.54
C ASN A 256 5.68 23.86 -10.13
N ILE A 257 6.48 23.29 -9.24
CA ILE A 257 6.13 23.12 -7.83
C ILE A 257 5.75 24.43 -7.13
N PHE A 258 6.34 25.56 -7.55
CA PHE A 258 6.02 26.88 -7.00
C PHE A 258 4.59 27.36 -7.34
N ASP A 259 3.95 26.76 -8.34
CA ASP A 259 2.55 27.03 -8.69
C ASP A 259 1.57 26.26 -7.78
N CYS A 260 2.07 25.37 -6.91
CA CYS A 260 1.24 24.66 -5.95
C CYS A 260 0.69 25.63 -4.90
N LYS A 261 -0.62 25.90 -4.97
CA LYS A 261 -1.32 26.80 -4.05
C LYS A 261 -1.16 26.42 -2.58
N TYR A 262 -0.86 25.16 -2.28
CA TYR A 262 -0.68 24.63 -0.94
C TYR A 262 0.76 24.65 -0.43
N MET A 263 1.75 24.93 -1.27
CA MET A 263 3.15 25.07 -0.86
C MET A 263 3.52 26.54 -0.67
N GLN A 264 4.46 26.82 0.24
CA GLN A 264 5.05 28.13 0.47
C GLN A 264 6.55 28.00 0.74
N MET A 265 7.31 29.07 0.50
CA MET A 265 8.71 29.14 0.92
C MET A 265 8.78 29.63 2.37
N ASP A 266 9.45 28.88 3.23
CA ASP A 266 9.70 29.24 4.63
C ASP A 266 11.18 28.99 4.93
N ASN A 267 11.92 30.05 5.29
CA ASN A 267 13.36 30.02 5.53
C ASN A 267 14.20 29.33 4.43
N GLY A 268 13.81 29.49 3.16
CA GLY A 268 14.49 28.88 2.01
C GLY A 268 14.12 27.42 1.74
N PHE A 269 13.20 26.85 2.52
CA PHE A 269 12.66 25.52 2.32
C PHE A 269 11.21 25.58 1.83
N LEU A 270 10.87 24.72 0.88
CA LEU A 270 9.49 24.58 0.43
C LEU A 270 8.69 23.78 1.47
N THR A 271 7.66 24.39 2.06
CA THR A 271 6.86 23.82 3.14
C THR A 271 5.38 23.88 2.84
N LEU A 272 4.61 22.97 3.45
CA LEU A 272 3.15 22.96 3.34
C LEU A 272 2.55 24.14 4.13
N LYS A 273 1.67 24.90 3.49
CA LYS A 273 0.95 26.02 4.11
C LYS A 273 0.08 25.54 5.27
N LYS A 274 0.34 26.05 6.48
CA LYS A 274 -0.43 25.70 7.70
C LYS A 274 -1.94 25.98 7.60
N GLY A 275 -2.36 26.94 6.76
CA GLY A 275 -3.77 27.25 6.52
C GLY A 275 -4.46 26.38 5.47
N HIS A 276 -3.72 25.53 4.75
CA HIS A 276 -4.24 24.70 3.66
C HIS A 276 -4.87 23.40 4.16
N ALA A 277 -5.84 22.85 3.41
CA ALA A 277 -6.56 21.62 3.78
C ALA A 277 -5.64 20.43 4.07
N TYR A 278 -4.60 20.26 3.25
CA TYR A 278 -3.63 19.17 3.41
C TYR A 278 -2.84 19.26 4.72
N TYR A 279 -2.64 20.45 5.29
CA TYR A 279 -1.99 20.56 6.60
C TYR A 279 -2.86 19.94 7.69
N TYR A 280 -4.15 20.27 7.70
CA TYR A 280 -5.11 19.68 8.65
C TYR A 280 -5.26 18.17 8.44
N GLN A 281 -5.14 17.70 7.19
CA GLN A 281 -5.15 16.29 6.88
C GLN A 281 -3.94 15.57 7.48
N VAL A 282 -2.73 16.09 7.27
CA VAL A 282 -1.51 15.53 7.86
C VAL A 282 -1.59 15.53 9.39
N GLN A 283 -2.00 16.65 9.99
CA GLN A 283 -2.18 16.73 11.45
C GLN A 283 -3.22 15.72 11.95
N GLY A 284 -4.29 15.49 11.19
CA GLY A 284 -5.29 14.49 11.50
C GLY A 284 -4.76 13.05 11.41
N GLN A 285 -3.92 12.75 10.43
CA GLN A 285 -3.25 11.45 10.29
C GLN A 285 -2.33 11.18 11.48
N LEU A 286 -1.52 12.17 11.88
CA LEU A 286 -0.66 12.08 13.07
C LEU A 286 -1.49 11.86 14.33
N LEU A 287 -2.58 12.62 14.50
CA LEU A 287 -3.48 12.49 15.64
C LEU A 287 -4.16 11.10 15.71
N VAL A 288 -4.62 10.57 14.58
CA VAL A 288 -5.34 9.28 14.57
C VAL A 288 -4.38 8.09 14.74
N SER A 289 -3.18 8.18 14.16
CA SER A 289 -2.20 7.08 14.15
C SER A 289 -1.34 7.00 15.41
N GLY A 290 -1.04 8.15 16.04
CA GLY A 290 -0.02 8.27 17.09
C GLY A 290 1.41 8.46 16.55
N MET A 291 1.61 8.48 15.23
CA MET A 291 2.92 8.76 14.63
C MET A 291 3.36 10.20 14.89
N GLN A 292 4.67 10.42 14.97
CA GLN A 292 5.24 11.73 15.35
C GLN A 292 5.54 12.63 14.14
N TRP A 293 5.73 12.05 12.97
CA TRP A 293 6.03 12.79 11.75
C TRP A 293 5.39 12.16 10.52
N CYS A 294 5.24 12.99 9.50
CA CYS A 294 4.69 12.64 8.21
C CYS A 294 5.43 13.44 7.14
N ASP A 295 6.05 12.74 6.20
CA ASP A 295 6.61 13.35 5.00
C ASP A 295 5.48 13.76 4.06
N PHE A 296 5.46 15.03 3.66
CA PHE A 296 4.51 15.55 2.68
C PHE A 296 5.20 15.71 1.33
N MET A 297 4.95 14.80 0.40
CA MET A 297 5.60 14.73 -0.92
C MET A 297 4.69 15.32 -2.00
N VAL A 298 5.29 16.07 -2.93
CA VAL A 298 4.60 16.78 -4.01
C VAL A 298 5.27 16.57 -5.36
#